data_AF-A0A2W4NQB4-F1
#
_entry.id   AF-A0A2W4NQB4-F1
#
_cell.length_a   1.000
_cell.length_b   1.000
_cell.length_c   1.000
_cell.angle_alpha   90.00
_cell.angle_beta   90.00
_cell.angle_gamma   90.00
#
_symmetry.space_group_name_H-M   'P 1'
#
loop_
_entity.id
_entity.type
_entity.pdbx_description
1 polymer ?
#
loop_
_entity_poly.entity_id
_entity_poly.type
_entity_poly.pdbx_seq_one_letter_code
_entity_poly.pdbx_strand_id
1 'polypeptide(L)'
;MLPLRLEIKNFLAYRSPEPIIFEGIHLACITGANGAGKSSLLDAITWCLWGKARARRDEELVHLGQNDMYVQLDFEQEGAVYRVVRRRTRKSGGAGALDLFLVRDNGELETRSESSTRLTQQKINDLLRLDYETFVHSAFLQQGKADAFTTKPPAQRKQILADILGLDRWEAYEEAVKQRLKTISETLAGYDMQMQAIDEDLKREPELRAQLAEAERAQAEAKAALEEAEARLREVETAPADLRNAQEQKVAQERRLRECQRDIENINREITRQRQRAAEFEEILLARVEIEEGYAVLQAARERDNSLDEKFRQLNALQMRRHELERAVDAARNEIRNELAGCQSTIAQLERTIATARPDELAEVLAEVAALEDLQAQYQQFQDELTALEKERSELAGENGVLRTEMNALKKRIDQIEMLDAPDCPLCGQPLSEDHRQQLLVDLRREGSERGDRYRANAQRIEQIGSELAAKKEAATELATELKRLETRKQRAAALQTGVDAANDARQRLSEYEARRAELERILADEDFAHDLREELAALDREQEALGYDGAQHDAVRQQLELYQVYEQRQRQLEIAARGRRGGEAPGGGAGWAGGAYKNLRAP
;
A
#
# COMPACT_ATOMS: atom_id res chain seq x y z
N MET A 1 76.55 -100.30 38.25
CA MET A 1 76.04 -101.11 37.13
C MET A 1 77.04 -102.22 36.89
N LEU A 2 76.59 -103.47 37.04
CA LEU A 2 77.39 -104.68 36.79
C LEU A 2 76.70 -105.52 35.71
N PRO A 3 77.28 -105.74 34.53
CA PRO A 3 76.65 -106.54 33.47
C PRO A 3 76.59 -108.02 33.87
N LEU A 4 75.44 -108.66 33.66
CA LEU A 4 75.21 -110.07 34.02
C LEU A 4 75.05 -110.95 32.78
N ARG A 5 74.25 -110.51 31.80
CA ARG A 5 74.00 -111.28 30.57
C ARG A 5 73.83 -110.34 29.39
N LEU A 6 74.46 -110.68 28.26
CA LEU A 6 74.33 -109.96 27.00
C LEU A 6 73.89 -110.91 25.89
N GLU A 7 72.75 -110.59 25.30
CA GLU A 7 72.18 -111.34 24.19
C GLU A 7 72.06 -110.43 22.97
N ILE A 8 72.60 -110.90 21.84
CA ILE A 8 72.76 -110.10 20.63
C ILE A 8 72.19 -110.87 19.45
N LYS A 9 71.39 -110.20 18.63
CA LYS A 9 70.92 -110.72 17.35
C LYS A 9 71.02 -109.66 16.26
N ASN A 10 71.60 -110.06 15.12
CA ASN A 10 71.77 -109.29 13.90
C ASN A 10 72.43 -107.92 14.13
N PHE A 11 73.43 -107.84 15.01
CA PHE A 11 74.15 -106.61 15.34
C PHE A 11 75.60 -106.69 14.83
N LEU A 12 75.96 -105.82 13.89
CA LEU A 12 77.28 -105.77 13.24
C LEU A 12 77.75 -107.16 12.77
N ALA A 13 78.84 -107.68 13.33
CA ALA A 13 79.40 -108.99 12.97
C ALA A 13 78.63 -110.18 13.59
N TYR A 14 77.71 -109.94 14.53
CA TYR A 14 76.99 -110.98 15.26
C TYR A 14 75.61 -111.23 14.65
N ARG A 15 75.32 -112.49 14.27
CA ARG A 15 73.99 -112.90 13.76
C ARG A 15 73.06 -113.37 14.88
N SER A 16 73.43 -114.43 15.58
CA SER A 16 72.69 -114.92 16.74
C SER A 16 73.60 -115.84 17.56
N PRO A 17 74.73 -115.33 18.10
CA PRO A 17 75.57 -116.11 19.01
C PRO A 17 74.79 -116.54 20.25
N GLU A 18 75.31 -117.54 20.96
CA GLU A 18 74.80 -117.86 22.30
C GLU A 18 74.99 -116.65 23.24
N PRO A 19 74.04 -116.41 24.19
CA PRO A 19 74.15 -115.31 25.14
C PRO A 19 75.44 -115.39 25.96
N ILE A 20 76.12 -114.25 26.11
CA ILE A 20 77.31 -114.15 26.94
C ILE A 20 76.86 -113.95 28.38
N ILE A 21 77.28 -114.86 29.25
CA ILE A 21 77.06 -114.77 30.69
C ILE A 21 78.32 -114.17 31.32
N PHE A 22 78.17 -113.02 31.97
CA PHE A 22 79.25 -112.31 32.68
C PHE A 22 79.29 -112.65 34.17
N GLU A 23 78.30 -113.37 34.68
CA GLU A 23 78.25 -113.77 36.09
C GLU A 23 79.51 -114.55 36.49
N GLY A 24 80.14 -114.13 37.59
CA GLY A 24 81.41 -114.68 38.07
C GLY A 24 82.66 -114.21 37.32
N ILE A 25 82.53 -113.40 36.26
CA ILE A 25 83.67 -112.86 35.50
C ILE A 25 84.07 -111.49 36.03
N HIS A 26 85.20 -111.42 36.74
CA HIS A 26 85.77 -110.15 37.22
C HIS A 26 86.74 -109.50 36.23
N LEU A 27 87.42 -110.32 35.40
CA LEU A 27 88.34 -109.86 34.37
C LEU A 27 88.22 -110.76 33.14
N ALA A 28 87.96 -110.16 31.98
CA ALA A 28 87.87 -110.86 30.70
C ALA A 28 88.82 -110.25 29.67
N CYS A 29 89.49 -111.10 28.89
CA CYS A 29 90.25 -110.69 27.72
C CYS A 29 89.57 -111.21 26.45
N ILE A 30 89.11 -110.30 25.60
CA ILE A 30 88.47 -110.64 24.33
C ILE A 30 89.53 -110.59 23.23
N THR A 31 89.90 -111.75 22.68
CA THR A 31 90.93 -111.87 21.63
C THR A 31 90.32 -112.31 20.30
N GLY A 32 91.00 -112.02 19.19
CA GLY A 32 90.52 -112.35 17.84
C GLY A 32 91.18 -111.46 16.78
N ALA A 33 91.00 -111.79 15.49
CA ALA A 33 91.53 -110.97 14.39
C ALA A 33 90.90 -109.55 14.36
N ASN A 34 91.55 -108.61 13.66
CA ASN A 34 90.93 -107.31 13.40
C ASN A 34 89.69 -107.50 12.51
N GLY A 35 88.60 -106.81 12.85
CA GLY A 35 87.31 -107.00 12.19
C GLY A 35 86.46 -108.17 12.73
N ALA A 36 86.95 -108.97 13.67
CA ALA A 36 86.20 -110.11 14.24
C ALA A 36 85.04 -109.73 15.20
N GLY A 37 84.72 -108.43 15.34
CA GLY A 37 83.58 -107.98 16.17
C GLY A 37 83.89 -107.66 17.64
N LYS A 38 85.15 -107.70 18.08
CA LYS A 38 85.53 -107.43 19.50
C LYS A 38 84.94 -106.12 20.05
N SER A 39 85.13 -105.02 19.31
CA SER A 39 84.60 -103.72 19.71
C SER A 39 83.09 -103.59 19.47
N SER A 40 82.51 -104.41 18.59
CA SER A 40 81.06 -104.48 18.36
C SER A 40 80.31 -105.02 19.59
N LEU A 41 80.96 -105.85 20.42
CA LEU A 41 80.36 -106.32 21.66
C LEU A 41 80.12 -105.20 22.68
N LEU A 42 81.11 -104.31 22.83
CA LEU A 42 81.02 -103.15 23.72
C LEU A 42 80.07 -102.08 23.16
N ASP A 43 80.04 -101.93 21.84
CA ASP A 43 79.04 -101.10 21.17
C ASP A 43 77.61 -101.61 21.42
N ALA A 44 77.41 -102.93 21.49
CA ALA A 44 76.09 -103.49 21.78
C ALA A 44 75.60 -103.07 23.18
N ILE A 45 76.47 -103.12 24.20
CA ILE A 45 76.15 -102.69 25.58
C ILE A 45 75.79 -101.19 25.60
N THR A 46 76.68 -100.35 25.05
CA THR A 46 76.48 -98.89 25.05
C THR A 46 75.25 -98.46 24.24
N TRP A 47 74.99 -99.14 23.13
CA TRP A 47 73.80 -98.92 22.33
C TRP A 47 72.52 -99.38 23.05
N CYS A 48 72.55 -100.53 23.72
CA CYS A 48 71.40 -101.04 24.47
C CYS A 48 70.94 -100.02 25.53
N LEU A 49 71.88 -99.51 26.32
CA LEU A 49 71.61 -98.61 27.45
C LEU A 49 71.30 -97.16 27.03
N TRP A 50 72.12 -96.56 26.16
CA TRP A 50 72.01 -95.12 25.82
C TRP A 50 71.58 -94.84 24.38
N GLY A 51 71.38 -95.88 23.55
CA GLY A 51 71.08 -95.70 22.13
C GLY A 51 72.22 -95.10 21.33
N LYS A 52 73.45 -95.14 21.85
CA LYS A 52 74.64 -94.55 21.23
C LYS A 52 75.71 -95.60 21.02
N ALA A 53 76.22 -95.68 19.80
CA ALA A 53 77.34 -96.53 19.39
C ALA A 53 78.33 -95.70 18.56
N ARG A 54 79.42 -96.33 18.08
CA ARG A 54 80.38 -95.67 17.19
C ARG A 54 79.82 -95.34 15.79
N ALA A 55 78.74 -95.98 15.37
CA ALA A 55 78.08 -95.68 14.09
C ALA A 55 77.27 -94.37 14.15
N ARG A 56 77.18 -93.65 13.03
CA ARG A 56 76.44 -92.37 12.97
C ARG A 56 74.93 -92.56 12.90
N ARG A 57 74.48 -93.72 12.41
CA ARG A 57 73.06 -94.07 12.29
C ARG A 57 72.83 -95.48 12.81
N ASP A 58 71.71 -95.68 13.51
CA ASP A 58 71.34 -96.99 14.06
C ASP A 58 71.17 -98.06 12.97
N GLU A 59 70.76 -97.70 11.74
CA GLU A 59 70.59 -98.68 10.65
C GLU A 59 71.92 -99.31 10.19
N GLU A 60 73.04 -98.63 10.44
CA GLU A 60 74.40 -99.10 10.13
C GLU A 60 74.86 -100.18 11.12
N LEU A 61 74.21 -100.29 12.28
CA LEU A 61 74.49 -101.31 13.29
C LEU A 61 73.82 -102.66 12.97
N VAL A 62 72.81 -102.69 12.10
CA VAL A 62 72.14 -103.94 11.70
C VAL A 62 73.08 -104.76 10.81
N HIS A 63 73.21 -106.06 11.06
CA HIS A 63 74.06 -106.95 10.26
C HIS A 63 73.70 -106.85 8.77
N LEU A 64 74.71 -106.86 7.89
CA LEU A 64 74.51 -106.84 6.43
C LEU A 64 73.62 -108.01 5.98
N GLY A 65 72.58 -107.73 5.20
CA GLY A 65 71.60 -108.73 4.72
C GLY A 65 70.45 -109.03 5.70
N GLN A 66 70.41 -108.40 6.87
CA GLN A 66 69.32 -108.52 7.84
C GLN A 66 68.51 -107.22 7.93
N ASN A 67 67.24 -107.33 8.37
CA ASN A 67 66.27 -106.24 8.41
C ASN A 67 65.94 -105.75 9.83
N ASP A 68 66.36 -106.47 10.85
CA ASP A 68 66.13 -106.18 12.26
C ASP A 68 67.39 -106.48 13.07
N MET A 69 67.54 -105.81 14.21
CA MET A 69 68.54 -106.14 15.23
C MET A 69 67.94 -106.02 16.62
N TYR A 70 68.55 -106.75 17.54
CA TYR A 70 68.12 -106.87 18.93
C TYR A 70 69.35 -106.95 19.81
N VAL A 71 69.36 -106.15 20.87
CA VAL A 71 70.33 -106.28 21.95
C VAL A 71 69.58 -106.26 23.27
N GLN A 72 69.80 -107.27 24.09
CA GLN A 72 69.36 -107.33 25.47
C GLN A 72 70.58 -107.33 26.38
N LEU A 73 70.52 -106.49 27.40
CA LEU A 73 71.47 -106.47 28.49
C LEU A 73 70.75 -106.61 29.82
N ASP A 74 71.13 -107.64 30.57
CA ASP A 74 70.77 -107.78 31.97
C ASP A 74 71.93 -107.27 32.81
N PHE A 75 71.65 -106.42 33.80
CA PHE A 75 72.66 -105.84 34.69
C PHE A 75 72.11 -105.66 36.10
N GLU A 76 73.00 -105.68 37.08
CA GLU A 76 72.70 -105.36 38.47
C GLU A 76 72.99 -103.89 38.79
N GLN A 77 72.06 -103.25 39.51
CA GLN A 77 72.22 -101.91 40.05
C GLN A 77 71.59 -101.86 41.45
N GLU A 78 72.38 -101.47 42.45
CA GLU A 78 71.93 -101.34 43.86
C GLU A 78 71.22 -102.60 44.41
N GLY A 79 71.69 -103.79 44.05
CA GLY A 79 71.15 -105.08 44.51
C GLY A 79 69.92 -105.58 43.74
N ALA A 80 69.46 -104.86 42.71
CA ALA A 80 68.34 -105.25 41.86
C ALA A 80 68.81 -105.56 40.42
N VAL A 81 68.23 -106.60 39.81
CA VAL A 81 68.54 -107.00 38.43
C VAL A 81 67.58 -106.33 37.46
N TYR A 82 68.13 -105.58 36.50
CA TYR A 82 67.38 -104.92 35.45
C TYR A 82 67.70 -105.54 34.11
N ARG A 83 66.69 -105.57 33.22
CA ARG A 83 66.81 -106.01 31.84
C ARG A 83 66.43 -104.88 30.91
N VAL A 84 67.36 -104.46 30.07
CA VAL A 84 67.11 -103.52 28.98
C VAL A 84 67.09 -104.28 27.67
N VAL A 85 66.05 -104.04 26.89
CA VAL A 85 65.88 -104.62 25.55
C VAL A 85 65.75 -103.49 24.56
N ARG A 86 66.66 -103.43 23.58
CA ARG A 86 66.60 -102.46 22.50
C ARG A 86 66.51 -103.13 21.15
N ARG A 87 65.55 -102.70 20.33
CA ARG A 87 65.27 -103.24 19.00
C ARG A 87 65.30 -102.15 17.95
N ARG A 88 65.77 -102.48 16.75
CA ARG A 88 65.73 -101.59 15.58
C ARG A 88 65.41 -102.39 14.33
N THR A 89 64.67 -101.78 13.40
CA THR A 89 64.36 -102.37 12.09
C THR A 89 64.71 -101.40 10.96
N ARG A 90 65.13 -101.93 9.80
CA ARG A 90 65.55 -101.16 8.60
C ARG A 90 64.39 -100.74 7.69
N LYS A 91 63.18 -101.29 7.88
CA LYS A 91 62.03 -100.96 7.04
C LYS A 91 61.63 -99.48 7.24
N SER A 92 61.23 -98.81 6.16
CA SER A 92 60.67 -97.44 6.22
C SER A 92 59.50 -97.41 7.20
N GLY A 93 59.60 -96.59 8.25
CA GLY A 93 58.61 -96.49 9.34
C GLY A 93 58.75 -97.52 10.47
N GLY A 94 59.78 -98.37 10.46
CA GLY A 94 60.05 -99.32 11.53
C GLY A 94 60.47 -98.62 12.84
N ALA A 95 59.57 -98.57 13.83
CA ALA A 95 59.86 -98.00 15.14
C ALA A 95 60.94 -98.82 15.87
N GLY A 96 61.96 -98.14 16.40
CA GLY A 96 62.83 -98.74 17.40
C GLY A 96 62.08 -98.88 18.73
N ALA A 97 62.25 -100.00 19.43
CA ALA A 97 61.66 -100.22 20.74
C ALA A 97 62.75 -100.19 21.80
N LEU A 98 62.42 -99.61 22.95
CA LEU A 98 63.27 -99.57 24.14
C LEU A 98 62.41 -99.97 25.33
N ASP A 99 62.69 -101.16 25.84
CA ASP A 99 61.98 -101.71 26.99
C ASP A 99 62.94 -101.84 28.17
N LEU A 100 62.47 -101.43 29.35
CA LEU A 100 63.16 -101.58 30.62
C LEU A 100 62.30 -102.45 31.54
N PHE A 101 62.90 -103.49 32.10
CA PHE A 101 62.26 -104.41 33.03
C PHE A 101 63.07 -104.51 34.33
N LEU A 102 62.37 -104.70 35.44
CA LEU A 102 62.94 -105.18 36.70
C LEU A 102 62.72 -106.70 36.74
N VAL A 103 63.79 -107.47 36.94
CA VAL A 103 63.74 -108.93 37.08
C VAL A 103 63.53 -109.25 38.56
N ARG A 104 62.40 -109.86 38.91
CA ARG A 104 62.11 -110.28 40.30
C ARG A 104 62.78 -111.61 40.62
N ASP A 105 62.92 -111.91 41.91
CA ASP A 105 63.59 -113.13 42.41
C ASP A 105 62.96 -114.44 41.91
N ASN A 106 61.68 -114.41 41.52
CA ASN A 106 60.95 -115.53 40.92
C ASN A 106 61.14 -115.67 39.39
N GLY A 107 61.94 -114.79 38.78
CA GLY A 107 62.20 -114.74 37.34
C GLY A 107 61.18 -113.95 36.51
N GLU A 108 60.15 -113.36 37.13
CA GLU A 108 59.15 -112.54 36.43
C GLU A 108 59.70 -111.16 36.05
N LEU A 109 59.28 -110.66 34.88
CA LEU A 109 59.66 -109.35 34.36
C LEU A 109 58.59 -108.30 34.65
N GLU A 110 58.92 -107.35 35.53
CA GLU A 110 58.06 -106.19 35.81
C GLU A 110 58.42 -105.04 34.87
N THR A 111 57.47 -104.55 34.08
CA THR A 111 57.71 -103.45 33.13
C THR A 111 57.96 -102.14 33.87
N ARG A 112 59.09 -101.50 33.57
CA ARG A 112 59.47 -100.17 34.08
C ARG A 112 59.60 -99.12 32.97
N SER A 113 59.30 -99.48 31.73
CA SER A 113 59.19 -98.57 30.58
C SER A 113 58.17 -97.44 30.82
N GLU A 114 58.42 -96.27 30.26
CA GLU A 114 57.54 -95.10 30.29
C GLU A 114 56.74 -94.94 28.99
N SER A 115 55.84 -93.95 28.95
CA SER A 115 54.92 -93.68 27.82
C SER A 115 55.61 -93.34 26.49
N SER A 116 56.91 -93.05 26.50
CA SER A 116 57.70 -92.85 25.27
C SER A 116 59.13 -93.33 25.45
N THR A 117 59.78 -93.69 24.34
CA THR A 117 61.21 -94.06 24.33
C THR A 117 62.11 -92.99 24.93
N ARG A 118 61.77 -91.69 24.78
CA ARG A 118 62.51 -90.58 25.38
C ARG A 118 62.41 -90.57 26.90
N LEU A 119 61.22 -90.75 27.45
CA LEU A 119 61.01 -90.82 28.91
C LEU A 119 61.62 -92.10 29.49
N THR A 120 61.51 -93.23 28.79
CA THR A 120 62.17 -94.48 29.19
C THR A 120 63.69 -94.31 29.17
N GLN A 121 64.26 -93.62 28.17
CA GLN A 121 65.68 -93.31 28.13
C GLN A 121 66.11 -92.41 29.31
N GLN A 122 65.33 -91.40 29.64
CA GLN A 122 65.60 -90.54 30.79
C GLN A 122 65.58 -91.34 32.10
N LYS A 123 64.60 -92.22 32.26
CA LYS A 123 64.52 -93.11 33.42
C LYS A 123 65.71 -94.08 33.51
N ILE A 124 66.21 -94.59 32.38
CA ILE A 124 67.44 -95.40 32.34
C ILE A 124 68.65 -94.54 32.76
N ASN A 125 68.74 -93.29 32.29
CA ASN A 125 69.83 -92.39 32.67
C ASN A 125 69.78 -92.06 34.18
N ASP A 126 68.59 -91.77 34.71
CA ASP A 126 68.37 -91.47 36.13
C ASP A 126 68.65 -92.70 37.01
N LEU A 127 68.27 -93.90 36.55
CA LEU A 127 68.55 -95.18 37.23
C LEU A 127 70.05 -95.48 37.28
N LEU A 128 70.75 -95.30 36.16
CA LEU A 128 72.20 -95.51 36.07
C LEU A 128 72.98 -94.38 36.77
N ARG A 129 72.34 -93.21 36.97
CA ARG A 129 72.94 -91.93 37.39
C ARG A 129 74.16 -91.53 36.57
N LEU A 130 74.22 -92.05 35.36
CA LEU A 130 75.35 -91.92 34.45
C LEU A 130 74.78 -91.80 33.04
N ASP A 131 75.03 -90.64 32.43
CA ASP A 131 74.76 -90.46 31.02
C ASP A 131 75.88 -91.08 30.16
N TYR A 132 75.63 -91.16 28.85
CA TYR A 132 76.56 -91.78 27.92
C TYR A 132 77.95 -91.13 27.95
N GLU A 133 78.01 -89.79 27.98
CA GLU A 133 79.27 -89.07 27.97
C GLU A 133 80.05 -89.38 29.26
N THR A 134 79.41 -89.30 30.41
CA THR A 134 80.03 -89.63 31.70
C THR A 134 80.50 -91.08 31.71
N PHE A 135 79.71 -92.03 31.19
CA PHE A 135 80.10 -93.44 31.12
C PHE A 135 81.33 -93.69 30.24
N VAL A 136 81.39 -93.11 29.04
CA VAL A 136 82.55 -93.23 28.12
C VAL A 136 83.79 -92.54 28.67
N HIS A 137 83.64 -91.47 29.45
CA HIS A 137 84.79 -90.75 30.01
C HIS A 137 85.25 -91.28 31.39
N SER A 138 84.46 -92.13 32.06
CA SER A 138 84.77 -92.64 33.41
C SER A 138 84.92 -94.17 33.49
N ALA A 139 83.95 -94.93 32.98
CA ALA A 139 83.86 -96.38 33.17
C ALA A 139 84.25 -97.18 31.90
N PHE A 140 84.16 -96.57 30.71
CA PHE A 140 84.45 -97.23 29.44
C PHE A 140 85.52 -96.50 28.61
N LEU A 141 86.77 -96.92 28.76
CA LEU A 141 87.91 -96.33 28.03
C LEU A 141 87.94 -96.82 26.58
N GLN A 142 87.41 -96.01 25.66
CA GLN A 142 87.50 -96.28 24.22
C GLN A 142 88.97 -96.27 23.75
N GLN A 143 89.30 -97.20 22.85
CA GLN A 143 90.63 -97.27 22.23
C GLN A 143 91.01 -95.93 21.57
N GLY A 144 92.13 -95.33 22.00
CA GLY A 144 92.61 -94.03 21.53
C GLY A 144 92.02 -92.79 22.23
N LYS A 145 91.20 -92.97 23.27
CA LYS A 145 90.53 -91.87 24.01
C LYS A 145 90.69 -91.95 25.54
N ALA A 146 91.75 -92.59 26.04
CA ALA A 146 91.97 -92.71 27.48
C ALA A 146 92.12 -91.35 28.20
N ASP A 147 92.58 -90.33 27.47
CA ASP A 147 92.80 -88.97 27.99
C ASP A 147 91.58 -88.04 27.83
N ALA A 148 90.42 -88.57 27.45
CA ALA A 148 89.25 -87.75 27.10
C ALA A 148 88.68 -86.94 28.29
N PHE A 149 88.82 -87.43 29.53
CA PHE A 149 88.47 -86.67 30.73
C PHE A 149 89.52 -85.60 31.07
N THR A 150 90.81 -85.92 30.99
CA THR A 150 91.92 -85.02 31.35
C THR A 150 92.08 -83.88 30.35
N THR A 151 91.71 -84.08 29.09
CA THR A 151 91.77 -83.06 28.02
C THR A 151 90.59 -82.10 27.96
N LYS A 152 89.50 -82.36 28.71
CA LYS A 152 88.34 -81.44 28.76
C LYS A 152 88.67 -80.12 29.49
N PRO A 153 88.09 -78.98 29.08
CA PRO A 153 88.26 -77.69 29.75
C PRO A 153 87.83 -77.73 31.23
N PRO A 154 88.43 -76.91 32.11
CA PRO A 154 88.12 -76.91 33.54
C PRO A 154 86.63 -76.80 33.89
N ALA A 155 85.87 -75.96 33.17
CA ALA A 155 84.44 -75.79 33.39
C ALA A 155 83.63 -77.06 33.10
N GLN A 156 83.95 -77.77 32.01
CA GLN A 156 83.26 -79.02 31.66
C GLN A 156 83.63 -80.16 32.62
N ARG A 157 84.88 -80.21 33.09
CA ARG A 157 85.28 -81.18 34.13
C ARG A 157 84.56 -80.90 35.44
N LYS A 158 84.44 -79.62 35.83
CA LYS A 158 83.66 -79.21 37.00
C LYS A 158 82.19 -79.60 36.86
N GLN A 159 81.59 -79.42 35.67
CA GLN A 159 80.21 -79.83 35.42
C GLN A 159 80.03 -81.34 35.55
N ILE A 160 80.88 -82.15 34.91
CA ILE A 160 80.82 -83.62 35.02
C ILE A 160 80.93 -84.06 36.49
N LEU A 161 81.83 -83.45 37.27
CA LEU A 161 81.94 -83.73 38.71
C LEU A 161 80.73 -83.23 39.50
N ALA A 162 80.17 -82.07 39.17
CA ALA A 162 78.99 -81.52 39.81
C ALA A 162 77.73 -82.36 39.56
N ASP A 163 77.59 -82.91 38.36
CA ASP A 163 76.50 -83.81 37.97
C ASP A 163 76.64 -85.17 38.69
N ILE A 164 77.87 -85.71 38.78
CA ILE A 164 78.14 -86.94 39.57
C ILE A 164 77.83 -86.72 41.06
N LEU A 165 78.09 -85.53 41.60
CA LEU A 165 77.90 -85.19 43.01
C LEU A 165 76.52 -84.63 43.35
N GLY A 166 75.65 -84.36 42.36
CA GLY A 166 74.29 -83.84 42.55
C GLY A 166 74.23 -82.42 43.14
N LEU A 167 75.04 -81.49 42.64
CA LEU A 167 75.13 -80.11 43.17
C LEU A 167 74.09 -79.13 42.61
N ASP A 168 73.31 -79.54 41.61
CA ASP A 168 72.23 -78.80 40.95
C ASP A 168 71.14 -78.27 41.90
N ARG A 169 70.87 -78.99 42.99
CA ARG A 169 69.87 -78.59 43.99
C ARG A 169 70.16 -77.24 44.66
N TRP A 170 71.44 -76.86 44.80
CA TRP A 170 71.83 -75.60 45.44
C TRP A 170 71.58 -74.38 44.56
N GLU A 171 71.75 -74.54 43.24
CA GLU A 171 71.44 -73.50 42.26
C GLU A 171 69.94 -73.17 42.27
N ALA A 172 69.08 -74.18 42.42
CA ALA A 172 67.64 -73.98 42.57
C ALA A 172 67.26 -73.17 43.82
N TYR A 173 67.96 -73.37 44.95
CA TYR A 173 67.71 -72.59 46.17
C TYR A 173 68.19 -71.15 46.06
N GLU A 174 69.34 -70.92 45.45
CA GLU A 174 69.85 -69.58 45.20
C GLU A 174 68.87 -68.77 44.33
N GLU A 175 68.36 -69.37 43.25
CA GLU A 175 67.42 -68.72 42.35
C GLU A 175 66.10 -68.36 43.04
N ALA A 176 65.55 -69.26 43.88
CA ALA A 176 64.33 -68.98 44.65
C ALA A 176 64.49 -67.80 45.61
N VAL A 177 65.66 -67.66 46.27
CA VAL A 177 65.95 -66.54 47.18
C VAL A 177 66.11 -65.23 46.40
N LYS A 178 66.81 -65.25 45.26
CA LYS A 178 66.97 -64.06 44.40
C LYS A 178 65.62 -63.53 43.92
N GLN A 179 64.71 -64.42 43.51
CA GLN A 179 63.36 -64.02 43.10
C GLN A 179 62.59 -63.36 44.24
N ARG A 180 62.65 -63.93 45.45
CA ARG A 180 61.97 -63.36 46.62
C ARG A 180 62.53 -61.99 47.03
N LEU A 181 63.86 -61.82 47.00
CA LEU A 181 64.50 -60.54 47.26
C LEU A 181 64.10 -59.48 46.24
N LYS A 182 64.04 -59.85 44.95
CA LYS A 182 63.60 -58.95 43.89
C LYS A 182 62.17 -58.44 44.15
N THR A 183 61.22 -59.33 44.45
CA THR A 183 59.83 -58.93 44.73
C THR A 183 59.72 -58.00 45.94
N ILE A 184 60.49 -58.25 47.01
CA ILE A 184 60.50 -57.38 48.18
C ILE A 184 61.08 -56.01 47.84
N SER A 185 62.17 -55.96 47.05
CA SER A 185 62.80 -54.71 46.63
C SER A 185 61.87 -53.85 45.75
N GLU A 186 61.13 -54.47 44.84
CA GLU A 186 60.13 -53.78 44.00
C GLU A 186 58.98 -53.23 44.84
N THR A 187 58.51 -54.01 45.83
CA THR A 187 57.47 -53.57 46.76
C THR A 187 57.93 -52.37 47.60
N LEU A 188 59.16 -52.41 48.12
CA LEU A 188 59.73 -51.30 48.90
C LEU A 188 59.88 -50.04 48.06
N ALA A 189 60.39 -50.16 46.82
CA ALA A 189 60.47 -49.03 45.90
C ALA A 189 59.08 -48.43 45.61
N GLY A 190 58.05 -49.27 45.51
CA GLY A 190 56.66 -48.82 45.37
C GLY A 190 56.17 -48.02 46.57
N TYR A 191 56.46 -48.46 47.80
CA TYR A 191 56.13 -47.71 49.02
C TYR A 191 56.91 -46.39 49.12
N ASP A 192 58.19 -46.39 48.78
CA ASP A 192 59.00 -45.16 48.79
C ASP A 192 58.44 -44.11 47.82
N MET A 193 58.02 -44.51 46.61
CA MET A 193 57.37 -43.61 45.65
C MET A 193 56.05 -43.05 46.20
N GLN A 194 55.24 -43.88 46.85
CA GLN A 194 53.98 -43.44 47.46
C GLN A 194 54.23 -42.46 48.61
N MET A 195 55.22 -42.73 49.46
CA MET A 195 55.60 -41.82 50.54
C MET A 195 56.09 -40.48 49.99
N GLN A 196 56.91 -40.49 48.94
CA GLN A 196 57.36 -39.26 48.28
C GLN A 196 56.20 -38.43 47.71
N ALA A 197 55.24 -39.08 47.05
CA ALA A 197 54.05 -38.39 46.55
C ALA A 197 53.22 -37.76 47.67
N ILE A 198 53.01 -38.49 48.77
CA ILE A 198 52.30 -37.98 49.96
C ILE A 198 53.07 -36.82 50.60
N ASP A 199 54.39 -36.90 50.70
CA ASP A 199 55.23 -35.82 51.24
C ASP A 199 55.19 -34.57 50.34
N GLU A 200 55.14 -34.73 49.01
CA GLU A 200 54.96 -33.62 48.08
C GLU A 200 53.59 -32.97 48.24
N ASP A 201 52.53 -33.76 48.41
CA ASP A 201 51.17 -33.25 48.67
C ASP A 201 51.10 -32.52 50.03
N LEU A 202 51.70 -33.07 51.09
CA LEU A 202 51.77 -32.45 52.41
C LEU A 202 52.56 -31.13 52.38
N LYS A 203 53.62 -31.03 51.57
CA LYS A 203 54.35 -29.76 51.38
C LYS A 203 53.49 -28.67 50.74
N ARG A 204 52.50 -29.05 49.92
CA ARG A 204 51.56 -28.13 49.27
C ARG A 204 50.36 -27.77 50.15
N GLU A 205 50.09 -28.53 51.21
CA GLU A 205 48.97 -28.29 52.14
C GLU A 205 48.94 -26.85 52.71
N PRO A 206 50.06 -26.26 53.17
CA PRO A 206 50.05 -24.89 53.70
C PRO A 206 49.72 -23.85 52.63
N GLU A 207 50.25 -24.02 51.41
CA GLU A 207 49.98 -23.13 50.27
C GLU A 207 48.51 -23.23 49.84
N LEU A 208 47.98 -24.45 49.70
CA LEU A 208 46.59 -24.68 49.35
C LEU A 208 45.62 -24.16 50.42
N ARG A 209 45.97 -24.31 51.71
CA ARG A 209 45.18 -23.70 52.80
C ARG A 209 45.23 -22.17 52.78
N ALA A 210 46.38 -21.58 52.44
CA ALA A 210 46.50 -20.14 52.28
C ALA A 210 45.65 -19.64 51.09
N GLN A 211 45.73 -20.32 49.95
CA GLN A 211 44.91 -20.03 48.76
C GLN A 211 43.41 -20.19 49.05
N LEU A 212 43.01 -21.22 49.80
CA LEU A 212 41.62 -21.40 50.22
C LEU A 212 41.17 -20.25 51.13
N ALA A 213 41.95 -19.90 52.15
CA ALA A 213 41.63 -18.80 53.05
C ALA A 213 41.57 -17.44 52.33
N GLU A 214 42.43 -17.22 51.35
CA GLU A 214 42.41 -16.02 50.50
C GLU A 214 41.16 -16.01 49.59
N ALA A 215 40.83 -17.14 48.96
CA ALA A 215 39.63 -17.27 48.14
C ALA A 215 38.34 -17.12 48.96
N GLU A 216 38.28 -17.67 50.17
CA GLU A 216 37.15 -17.51 51.10
C GLU A 216 37.00 -16.05 51.55
N ARG A 217 38.11 -15.35 51.83
CA ARG A 217 38.09 -13.91 52.11
C ARG A 217 37.60 -13.10 50.91
N ALA A 218 38.16 -13.35 49.74
CA ALA A 218 37.76 -12.67 48.50
C ALA A 218 36.28 -12.93 48.18
N GLN A 219 35.78 -14.14 48.40
CA GLN A 219 34.36 -14.48 48.24
C GLN A 219 33.49 -13.74 49.25
N ALA A 220 33.90 -13.68 50.52
CA ALA A 220 33.16 -12.96 51.56
C ALA A 220 33.11 -11.45 51.27
N GLU A 221 34.22 -10.85 50.84
CA GLU A 221 34.30 -9.45 50.43
C GLU A 221 33.43 -9.18 49.20
N ALA A 222 33.51 -10.03 48.17
CA ALA A 222 32.69 -9.90 46.98
C ALA A 222 31.19 -10.04 47.28
N LYS A 223 30.83 -10.96 48.19
CA LYS A 223 29.44 -11.14 48.64
C LYS A 223 28.94 -9.93 49.43
N ALA A 224 29.74 -9.40 50.35
CA ALA A 224 29.39 -8.19 51.09
C ALA A 224 29.25 -6.97 50.15
N ALA A 225 30.16 -6.82 49.18
CA ALA A 225 30.10 -5.76 48.18
C ALA A 225 28.85 -5.91 47.27
N LEU A 226 28.48 -7.14 46.92
CA LEU A 226 27.25 -7.42 46.17
C LEU A 226 26.01 -7.07 47.00
N GLU A 227 25.93 -7.50 48.25
CA GLU A 227 24.80 -7.17 49.14
C GLU A 227 24.67 -5.65 49.35
N GLU A 228 25.78 -4.93 49.51
CA GLU A 228 25.80 -3.47 49.62
C GLU A 228 25.38 -2.80 48.29
N ALA A 229 25.84 -3.32 47.15
CA ALA A 229 25.45 -2.84 45.83
C ALA A 229 23.97 -3.09 45.53
N GLU A 230 23.44 -4.26 45.90
CA GLU A 230 22.02 -4.58 45.79
C GLU A 230 21.16 -3.73 46.73
N ALA A 231 21.62 -3.46 47.95
CA ALA A 231 20.93 -2.54 48.87
C ALA A 231 20.88 -1.12 48.28
N ARG A 232 22.01 -0.60 47.79
CA ARG A 232 22.07 0.69 47.09
C ARG A 232 21.19 0.71 45.84
N LEU A 233 21.17 -0.39 45.08
CA LEU A 233 20.32 -0.50 43.91
C LEU A 233 18.84 -0.46 44.31
N ARG A 234 18.42 -1.19 45.34
CA ARG A 234 17.04 -1.16 45.85
C ARG A 234 16.63 0.22 46.37
N GLU A 235 17.54 0.94 47.04
CA GLU A 235 17.30 2.33 47.47
C GLU A 235 17.06 3.28 46.29
N VAL A 236 17.71 3.01 45.15
CA VAL A 236 17.65 3.87 43.95
C VAL A 236 16.66 3.32 42.91
N GLU A 237 16.20 2.08 43.02
CA GLU A 237 15.33 1.41 42.04
C GLU A 237 13.98 2.11 41.92
N THR A 238 13.44 2.57 43.04
CA THR A 238 12.21 3.37 43.04
C THR A 238 12.47 4.83 42.72
N ALA A 239 13.70 5.33 42.87
CA ALA A 239 14.01 6.76 42.74
C ALA A 239 13.62 7.38 41.38
N PRO A 240 13.77 6.71 40.20
CA PRO A 240 13.25 7.22 38.94
C PRO A 240 11.71 7.25 38.88
N ALA A 241 11.05 6.24 39.44
CA ALA A 241 9.58 6.19 39.51
C ALA A 241 9.03 7.24 40.48
N ASP A 242 9.69 7.41 41.63
CA ASP A 242 9.39 8.44 42.63
C ASP A 242 9.66 9.83 42.09
N LEU A 243 10.77 10.03 41.35
CA LEU A 243 11.08 11.30 40.69
C LEU A 243 10.06 11.61 39.60
N ARG A 244 9.64 10.61 38.81
CA ARG A 244 8.61 10.78 37.78
C ARG A 244 7.26 11.11 38.41
N ASN A 245 6.84 10.38 39.44
CA ASN A 245 5.63 10.65 40.21
C ASN A 245 5.69 12.03 40.86
N ALA A 246 6.82 12.42 41.44
CA ALA A 246 7.03 13.74 42.02
C ALA A 246 7.01 14.85 40.96
N GLN A 247 7.54 14.62 39.76
CA GLN A 247 7.47 15.55 38.63
C GLN A 247 6.03 15.67 38.10
N GLU A 248 5.31 14.57 37.94
CA GLU A 248 3.91 14.55 37.54
C GLU A 248 3.03 15.23 38.59
N GLN A 249 3.27 14.97 39.88
CA GLN A 249 2.63 15.68 40.99
C GLN A 249 2.99 17.16 40.99
N LYS A 250 4.25 17.53 40.77
CA LYS A 250 4.68 18.93 40.67
C LYS A 250 3.96 19.64 39.52
N VAL A 251 3.88 19.03 38.34
CA VAL A 251 3.15 19.59 37.19
C VAL A 251 1.65 19.71 37.50
N ALA A 252 1.06 18.69 38.15
CA ALA A 252 -0.33 18.73 38.56
C ALA A 252 -0.59 19.84 39.61
N GLN A 253 0.32 20.01 40.58
CA GLN A 253 0.24 21.05 41.59
C GLN A 253 0.53 22.43 41.02
N GLU A 254 1.46 22.58 40.07
CA GLU A 254 1.69 23.83 39.35
C GLU A 254 0.47 24.21 38.49
N ARG A 255 -0.19 23.22 37.88
CA ARG A 255 -1.43 23.45 37.14
C ARG A 255 -2.55 23.89 38.09
N ARG A 256 -2.73 23.20 39.23
CA ARG A 256 -3.67 23.59 40.28
C ARG A 256 -3.34 24.96 40.85
N LEU A 257 -2.06 25.28 41.04
CA LEU A 257 -1.62 26.59 41.52
C LEU A 257 -1.98 27.67 40.49
N ARG A 258 -1.75 27.43 39.19
CA ARG A 258 -2.15 28.35 38.12
C ARG A 258 -3.66 28.49 38.01
N GLU A 259 -4.41 27.40 38.17
CA GLU A 259 -5.87 27.41 38.22
C GLU A 259 -6.34 28.21 39.43
N CYS A 260 -5.86 27.91 40.65
CA CYS A 260 -6.15 28.68 41.86
C CYS A 260 -5.68 30.14 41.76
N GLN A 261 -4.56 30.45 41.09
CA GLN A 261 -4.11 31.83 40.87
C GLN A 261 -5.05 32.56 39.92
N ARG A 262 -5.50 31.91 38.84
CA ARG A 262 -6.53 32.46 37.95
C ARG A 262 -7.85 32.62 38.69
N ASP A 263 -8.23 31.67 39.54
CA ASP A 263 -9.43 31.74 40.35
C ASP A 263 -9.30 32.88 41.37
N ILE A 264 -8.15 33.06 42.02
CA ILE A 264 -7.86 34.17 42.91
C ILE A 264 -7.88 35.49 42.14
N GLU A 265 -7.32 35.57 40.94
CA GLU A 265 -7.39 36.77 40.08
C GLU A 265 -8.83 37.06 39.67
N ASN A 266 -9.60 36.05 39.29
CA ASN A 266 -11.00 36.17 38.92
C ASN A 266 -11.85 36.57 40.12
N ILE A 267 -11.63 35.95 41.28
CA ILE A 267 -12.29 36.28 42.55
C ILE A 267 -11.87 37.68 43.01
N ASN A 268 -10.61 38.09 42.86
CA ASN A 268 -10.17 39.44 43.20
C ASN A 268 -10.74 40.48 42.25
N ARG A 269 -10.85 40.17 40.95
CA ARG A 269 -11.59 41.00 39.99
C ARG A 269 -13.06 41.09 40.38
N GLU A 270 -13.67 39.98 40.78
CA GLU A 270 -15.05 39.95 41.23
C GLU A 270 -15.22 40.71 42.55
N ILE A 271 -14.33 40.56 43.54
CA ILE A 271 -14.33 41.33 44.79
C ILE A 271 -14.15 42.81 44.50
N THR A 272 -13.23 43.18 43.59
CA THR A 272 -13.02 44.57 43.19
C THR A 272 -14.27 45.12 42.52
N ARG A 273 -14.89 44.34 41.62
CA ARG A 273 -16.16 44.68 40.97
C ARG A 273 -17.30 44.81 41.97
N GLN A 274 -17.38 43.93 42.97
CA GLN A 274 -18.42 43.95 43.99
C GLN A 274 -18.18 45.07 45.01
N ARG A 275 -16.94 45.41 45.34
CA ARG A 275 -16.59 46.60 46.16
C ARG A 275 -16.89 47.89 45.41
N GLN A 276 -16.56 47.95 44.13
CA GLN A 276 -16.89 49.09 43.28
C GLN A 276 -18.41 49.22 43.15
N ARG A 277 -19.14 48.12 42.91
CA ARG A 277 -20.61 48.10 42.94
C ARG A 277 -21.19 48.53 44.29
N ALA A 278 -20.59 48.10 45.41
CA ALA A 278 -21.02 48.51 46.74
C ALA A 278 -20.84 50.02 46.95
N ALA A 279 -19.71 50.59 46.52
CA ALA A 279 -19.45 52.02 46.55
C ALA A 279 -20.41 52.79 45.61
N GLU A 280 -20.63 52.31 44.39
CA GLU A 280 -21.60 52.85 43.44
C GLU A 280 -23.03 52.82 44.02
N PHE A 281 -23.42 51.72 44.66
CA PHE A 281 -24.71 51.62 45.34
C PHE A 281 -24.82 52.56 46.54
N GLU A 282 -23.73 52.79 47.27
CA GLU A 282 -23.70 53.72 48.40
C GLU A 282 -23.84 55.18 47.92
N GLU A 283 -23.18 55.56 46.83
CA GLU A 283 -23.37 56.87 46.16
C GLU A 283 -24.81 57.05 45.63
N ILE A 284 -25.38 56.01 45.01
CA ILE A 284 -26.76 56.03 44.50
C ILE A 284 -27.77 56.14 45.66
N LEU A 285 -27.51 55.49 46.81
CA LEU A 285 -28.34 55.58 48.00
C LEU A 285 -28.23 56.96 48.69
N LEU A 286 -27.07 57.63 48.60
CA LEU A 286 -26.90 59.01 49.06
C LEU A 286 -27.66 59.99 48.16
N ALA A 287 -27.70 59.74 46.85
CA ALA A 287 -28.47 60.50 45.88
C ALA A 287 -29.96 60.11 45.82
N ARG A 288 -30.45 59.29 46.77
CA ARG A 288 -31.82 58.73 46.76
C ARG A 288 -32.90 59.78 46.59
N VAL A 289 -32.83 60.89 47.33
CA VAL A 289 -33.84 61.97 47.27
C VAL A 289 -33.83 62.63 45.90
N GLU A 290 -32.64 62.95 45.37
CA GLU A 290 -32.48 63.51 44.02
C GLU A 290 -33.01 62.57 42.94
N ILE A 291 -32.78 61.26 43.09
CA ILE A 291 -33.22 60.25 42.12
C ILE A 291 -34.74 60.04 42.18
N GLU A 292 -35.34 59.97 43.37
CA GLU A 292 -36.78 59.84 43.55
C GLU A 292 -37.51 61.11 43.06
N GLU A 293 -36.97 62.30 43.30
CA GLU A 293 -37.50 63.58 42.79
C GLU A 293 -37.37 63.68 41.26
N GLY A 294 -36.20 63.38 40.70
CA GLY A 294 -35.99 63.36 39.25
C GLY A 294 -36.84 62.32 38.54
N TYR A 295 -37.08 61.17 39.17
CA TYR A 295 -37.99 60.13 38.66
C TYR A 295 -39.47 60.55 38.76
N ALA A 296 -39.88 61.23 39.83
CA ALA A 296 -41.24 61.78 39.94
C ALA A 296 -41.51 62.84 38.86
N VAL A 297 -40.52 63.70 38.58
CA VAL A 297 -40.58 64.65 37.47
C VAL A 297 -40.66 63.92 36.11
N LEU A 298 -39.90 62.84 35.93
CA LEU A 298 -40.00 62.00 34.73
C LEU A 298 -41.38 61.35 34.58
N GLN A 299 -41.98 60.83 35.66
CA GLN A 299 -43.32 60.22 35.61
C GLN A 299 -44.40 61.26 35.30
N ALA A 300 -44.35 62.43 35.93
CA ALA A 300 -45.26 63.53 35.62
C ALA A 300 -45.08 64.04 34.18
N ALA A 301 -43.85 64.08 33.67
CA ALA A 301 -43.57 64.38 32.27
C ALA A 301 -44.09 63.28 31.33
N ARG A 302 -44.02 62.00 31.70
CA ARG A 302 -44.59 60.88 30.92
C ARG A 302 -46.10 60.92 30.83
N GLU A 303 -46.78 61.21 31.93
CA GLU A 303 -48.24 61.35 31.93
C GLU A 303 -48.68 62.53 31.04
N ARG A 304 -47.94 63.64 31.10
CA ARG A 304 -48.16 64.79 30.21
C ARG A 304 -47.84 64.47 28.75
N ASP A 305 -46.72 63.80 28.48
CA ASP A 305 -46.32 63.35 27.15
C ASP A 305 -47.38 62.43 26.57
N ASN A 306 -47.80 61.38 27.29
CA ASN A 306 -48.88 60.49 26.86
C ASN A 306 -50.19 61.23 26.54
N SER A 307 -50.55 62.25 27.34
CA SER A 307 -51.76 63.05 27.10
C SER A 307 -51.62 63.97 25.87
N LEU A 308 -50.42 64.50 25.61
CA LEU A 308 -50.12 65.35 24.45
C LEU A 308 -49.89 64.52 23.19
N ASP A 309 -49.34 63.31 23.30
CA ASP A 309 -49.21 62.30 22.25
C ASP A 309 -50.60 61.82 21.80
N GLU A 310 -51.53 61.60 22.73
CA GLU A 310 -52.91 61.24 22.38
C GLU A 310 -53.61 62.39 21.63
N LYS A 311 -53.45 63.63 22.10
CA LYS A 311 -53.90 64.82 21.35
C LYS A 311 -53.18 64.97 20.01
N PHE A 312 -51.89 64.64 19.92
CA PHE A 312 -51.13 64.67 18.68
C PHE A 312 -51.62 63.61 17.68
N ARG A 313 -51.97 62.41 18.14
CA ARG A 313 -52.59 61.36 17.31
C ARG A 313 -53.96 61.80 16.80
N GLN A 314 -54.78 62.40 17.66
CA GLN A 314 -56.08 62.94 17.26
C GLN A 314 -55.92 64.09 16.25
N LEU A 315 -54.94 65.00 16.46
CA LEU A 315 -54.60 66.05 15.50
C LEU A 315 -54.15 65.48 14.16
N ASN A 316 -53.24 64.50 14.17
CA ASN A 316 -52.77 63.85 12.94
C ASN A 316 -53.90 63.10 12.21
N ALA A 317 -54.81 62.44 12.94
CA ALA A 317 -55.97 61.77 12.35
C ALA A 317 -56.91 62.78 11.69
N LEU A 318 -57.19 63.90 12.36
CA LEU A 318 -57.97 65.01 11.80
C LEU A 318 -57.25 65.67 10.61
N GLN A 319 -55.92 65.84 10.67
CA GLN A 319 -55.11 66.39 9.57
C GLN A 319 -55.06 65.47 8.36
N MET A 320 -54.96 64.14 8.56
CA MET A 320 -55.05 63.17 7.49
C MET A 320 -56.43 63.19 6.84
N ARG A 321 -57.49 63.23 7.66
CA ARG A 321 -58.86 63.31 7.15
C ARG A 321 -59.15 64.63 6.42
N ARG A 322 -58.61 65.73 6.92
CA ARG A 322 -58.63 67.03 6.26
C ARG A 322 -57.89 66.99 4.93
N HIS A 323 -56.68 66.43 4.88
CA HIS A 323 -55.91 66.30 3.63
C HIS A 323 -56.62 65.38 2.61
N GLU A 324 -57.31 64.33 3.06
CA GLU A 324 -58.16 63.50 2.21
C GLU A 324 -59.32 64.29 1.60
N LEU A 325 -60.02 65.09 2.40
CA LEU A 325 -61.14 65.91 1.93
C LEU A 325 -60.67 67.10 1.08
N GLU A 326 -59.55 67.76 1.42
CA GLU A 326 -58.91 68.79 0.60
C GLU A 326 -58.49 68.20 -0.76
N ARG A 327 -57.91 67.00 -0.79
CA ARG A 327 -57.64 66.27 -2.03
C ARG A 327 -58.89 65.93 -2.82
N ALA A 328 -60.00 65.58 -2.16
CA ALA A 328 -61.26 65.30 -2.82
C ALA A 328 -61.89 66.57 -3.42
N VAL A 329 -61.82 67.71 -2.71
CA VAL A 329 -62.26 69.02 -3.22
C VAL A 329 -61.37 69.48 -4.38
N ASP A 330 -60.05 69.32 -4.27
CA ASP A 330 -59.12 69.63 -5.36
C ASP A 330 -59.28 68.64 -6.54
N ALA A 331 -59.65 67.38 -6.29
CA ALA A 331 -59.99 66.44 -7.35
C ALA A 331 -61.24 66.89 -8.11
N ALA A 332 -62.32 67.26 -7.42
CA ALA A 332 -63.52 67.82 -8.04
C ALA A 332 -63.22 69.12 -8.81
N ARG A 333 -62.39 70.02 -8.24
CA ARG A 333 -61.91 71.22 -8.92
C ARG A 333 -61.09 70.89 -10.17
N ASN A 334 -60.23 69.87 -10.10
CA ASN A 334 -59.38 69.44 -11.21
C ASN A 334 -60.17 68.70 -12.29
N GLU A 335 -61.22 67.95 -11.95
CA GLU A 335 -62.16 67.37 -12.92
C GLU A 335 -62.80 68.47 -13.76
N ILE A 336 -63.33 69.51 -13.11
CA ILE A 336 -63.93 70.66 -13.79
C ILE A 336 -62.89 71.44 -14.60
N ARG A 337 -61.66 71.64 -14.08
CA ARG A 337 -60.55 72.26 -14.85
C ARG A 337 -60.11 71.41 -16.04
N ASN A 338 -60.11 70.09 -15.93
CA ASN A 338 -59.76 69.19 -17.03
C ASN A 338 -60.86 69.20 -18.09
N GLU A 339 -62.13 69.23 -17.70
CA GLU A 339 -63.25 69.45 -18.62
C GLU A 339 -63.14 70.81 -19.30
N LEU A 340 -62.79 71.86 -18.56
CA LEU A 340 -62.58 73.20 -19.11
C LEU A 340 -61.42 73.23 -20.10
N ALA A 341 -60.27 72.64 -19.75
CA ALA A 341 -59.10 72.54 -20.62
C ALA A 341 -59.42 71.67 -21.86
N GLY A 342 -60.20 70.62 -21.71
CA GLY A 342 -60.71 69.80 -22.81
C GLY A 342 -61.61 70.60 -23.76
N CYS A 343 -62.53 71.39 -23.21
CA CYS A 343 -63.36 72.31 -23.98
C CYS A 343 -62.51 73.37 -24.70
N GLN A 344 -61.55 74.00 -24.01
CA GLN A 344 -60.64 74.99 -24.60
C GLN A 344 -59.75 74.40 -25.70
N SER A 345 -59.21 73.20 -25.51
CA SER A 345 -58.44 72.49 -26.55
C SER A 345 -59.32 72.14 -27.75
N THR A 346 -60.55 71.70 -27.51
CA THR A 346 -61.49 71.37 -28.58
C THR A 346 -61.89 72.63 -29.35
N ILE A 347 -62.18 73.74 -28.65
CA ILE A 347 -62.41 75.07 -29.24
C ILE A 347 -61.24 75.47 -30.13
N ALA A 348 -60.00 75.43 -29.62
CA ALA A 348 -58.82 75.80 -30.40
C ALA A 348 -58.62 74.88 -31.63
N GLN A 349 -58.96 73.59 -31.53
CA GLN A 349 -58.91 72.66 -32.66
C GLN A 349 -60.01 72.95 -33.70
N LEU A 350 -61.22 73.29 -33.25
CA LEU A 350 -62.33 73.66 -34.13
C LEU A 350 -62.03 74.99 -34.84
N GLU A 351 -61.53 76.00 -34.12
CA GLU A 351 -61.09 77.28 -34.68
C GLU A 351 -59.98 77.10 -35.72
N ARG A 352 -59.00 76.21 -35.47
CA ARG A 352 -57.98 75.87 -36.47
C ARG A 352 -58.58 75.24 -37.70
N THR A 353 -59.48 74.26 -37.54
CA THR A 353 -60.19 73.62 -38.67
C THR A 353 -60.90 74.67 -39.52
N ILE A 354 -61.60 75.61 -38.88
CA ILE A 354 -62.29 76.72 -39.55
C ILE A 354 -61.30 77.64 -40.29
N ALA A 355 -60.19 78.01 -39.65
CA ALA A 355 -59.19 78.91 -40.24
C ALA A 355 -58.41 78.28 -41.41
N THR A 356 -58.26 76.95 -41.41
CA THR A 356 -57.57 76.21 -42.48
C THR A 356 -58.44 75.95 -43.70
N ALA A 357 -59.76 76.09 -43.59
CA ALA A 357 -60.63 75.99 -44.76
C ALA A 357 -60.33 77.10 -45.77
N ARG A 358 -60.24 76.71 -47.04
CA ARG A 358 -59.97 77.61 -48.17
C ARG A 358 -61.17 77.56 -49.13
N PRO A 359 -62.32 78.14 -48.75
CA PRO A 359 -63.52 78.14 -49.59
C PRO A 359 -63.30 78.84 -50.92
N ASP A 360 -62.46 79.88 -50.94
CA ASP A 360 -62.12 80.62 -52.16
C ASP A 360 -61.26 79.77 -53.12
N GLU A 361 -60.26 79.05 -52.59
CA GLU A 361 -59.41 78.13 -53.38
C GLU A 361 -60.22 76.95 -53.93
N LEU A 362 -61.19 76.44 -53.17
CA LEU A 362 -62.10 75.39 -53.64
C LEU A 362 -62.89 75.85 -54.87
N ALA A 363 -63.43 77.07 -54.85
CA ALA A 363 -64.18 77.62 -55.97
C ALA A 363 -63.32 77.74 -57.23
N GLU A 364 -62.06 78.16 -57.10
CA GLU A 364 -61.11 78.24 -58.20
C GLU A 364 -60.76 76.85 -58.77
N VAL A 365 -60.45 75.88 -57.92
CA VAL A 365 -60.07 74.53 -58.37
C VAL A 365 -61.25 73.79 -59.01
N LEU A 366 -62.48 73.99 -58.54
CA LEU A 366 -63.68 73.42 -59.18
C LEU A 366 -63.87 73.97 -60.60
N ALA A 367 -63.59 75.26 -60.83
CA ALA A 367 -63.64 75.84 -62.17
C ALA A 367 -62.55 75.25 -63.09
N GLU A 368 -61.32 75.03 -62.58
CA GLU A 368 -60.25 74.36 -63.34
C GLU A 368 -60.59 72.91 -63.68
N VAL A 369 -61.19 72.17 -62.74
CA VAL A 369 -61.62 70.77 -62.96
C VAL A 369 -62.62 70.70 -64.10
N ALA A 370 -63.64 71.58 -64.11
CA ALA A 370 -64.64 71.60 -65.17
C ALA A 370 -64.01 71.81 -66.56
N ALA A 371 -63.07 72.76 -66.68
CA ALA A 371 -62.38 73.03 -67.94
C ALA A 371 -61.51 71.84 -68.42
N LEU A 372 -60.89 71.10 -67.49
CA LEU A 372 -60.08 69.92 -67.82
C LEU A 372 -60.93 68.69 -68.17
N GLU A 373 -62.14 68.55 -67.60
CA GLU A 373 -63.09 67.50 -67.99
C GLU A 373 -63.54 67.65 -69.44
N ASP A 374 -63.78 68.89 -69.88
CA ASP A 374 -64.09 69.20 -71.28
C ASP A 374 -62.93 68.77 -72.22
N LEU A 375 -61.69 68.98 -71.79
CA LEU A 375 -60.50 68.58 -72.54
C LEU A 375 -60.32 67.04 -72.57
N GLN A 376 -60.80 66.33 -71.54
CA GLN A 376 -60.73 64.87 -71.45
C GLN A 376 -61.60 64.20 -72.51
N ALA A 377 -62.79 64.78 -72.73
CA ALA A 377 -63.68 64.33 -73.79
C ALA A 377 -63.01 64.43 -75.18
N GLN A 378 -62.26 65.50 -75.44
CA GLN A 378 -61.53 65.67 -76.70
C GLN A 378 -60.38 64.66 -76.88
N TYR A 379 -59.65 64.34 -75.82
CA TYR A 379 -58.57 63.34 -75.87
C TYR A 379 -59.07 61.93 -76.19
N GLN A 380 -60.18 61.52 -75.59
CA GLN A 380 -60.75 60.19 -75.84
C GLN A 380 -61.08 59.99 -77.32
N GLN A 381 -61.62 61.03 -77.96
CA GLN A 381 -61.91 61.04 -79.39
C GLN A 381 -60.66 60.80 -80.25
N PHE A 382 -59.51 61.37 -79.89
CA PHE A 382 -58.25 61.17 -80.62
C PHE A 382 -57.65 59.76 -80.43
N GLN A 383 -57.79 59.15 -79.25
CA GLN A 383 -57.28 57.80 -79.01
C GLN A 383 -58.00 56.73 -79.84
N ASP A 384 -59.31 56.87 -79.99
CA ASP A 384 -60.13 55.94 -80.77
C ASP A 384 -59.70 55.95 -82.26
N GLU A 385 -59.34 57.11 -82.79
CA GLU A 385 -58.82 57.24 -84.16
C GLU A 385 -57.41 56.62 -84.33
N LEU A 386 -56.54 56.72 -83.31
CA LEU A 386 -55.19 56.15 -83.35
C LEU A 386 -55.19 54.63 -83.35
N THR A 387 -56.01 54.00 -82.53
CA THR A 387 -56.10 52.54 -82.44
C THR A 387 -56.59 51.90 -83.74
N ALA A 388 -57.51 52.57 -84.44
CA ALA A 388 -57.99 52.14 -85.75
C ALA A 388 -56.84 52.07 -86.78
N LEU A 389 -55.97 53.08 -86.80
CA LEU A 389 -54.82 53.16 -87.71
C LEU A 389 -53.70 52.15 -87.38
N GLU A 390 -53.41 51.89 -86.09
CA GLU A 390 -52.38 50.91 -85.69
C GLU A 390 -52.74 49.47 -86.04
N LYS A 391 -54.02 49.11 -85.91
CA LYS A 391 -54.51 47.78 -86.25
C LYS A 391 -54.29 47.48 -87.74
N GLU A 392 -54.64 48.43 -88.60
CA GLU A 392 -54.41 48.34 -90.05
C GLU A 392 -52.91 48.12 -90.35
N ARG A 393 -52.02 48.82 -89.65
CA ARG A 393 -50.57 48.68 -89.84
C ARG A 393 -50.02 47.30 -89.43
N SER A 394 -50.50 46.73 -88.32
CA SER A 394 -49.99 45.46 -87.81
C SER A 394 -50.42 44.26 -88.65
N GLU A 395 -51.64 44.27 -89.17
CA GLU A 395 -52.15 43.21 -90.04
C GLU A 395 -51.27 43.07 -91.30
N LEU A 396 -50.94 44.20 -91.93
CA LEU A 396 -50.03 44.27 -93.07
C LEU A 396 -48.60 43.80 -92.73
N ALA A 397 -48.11 44.09 -91.51
CA ALA A 397 -46.77 43.71 -91.07
C ALA A 397 -46.66 42.22 -90.71
N GLY A 398 -47.70 41.63 -90.11
CA GLY A 398 -47.75 40.21 -89.78
C GLY A 398 -47.75 39.34 -91.02
N GLU A 399 -48.53 39.75 -92.03
CA GLU A 399 -48.51 39.13 -93.35
C GLU A 399 -47.08 39.11 -93.91
N ASN A 400 -46.35 40.22 -93.80
CA ASN A 400 -44.95 40.33 -94.23
C ASN A 400 -43.97 39.44 -93.45
N GLY A 401 -44.24 39.14 -92.18
CA GLY A 401 -43.39 38.28 -91.35
C GLY A 401 -43.47 36.81 -91.77
N VAL A 402 -44.69 36.31 -91.96
CA VAL A 402 -44.93 34.93 -92.40
C VAL A 402 -44.23 34.67 -93.73
N LEU A 403 -44.41 35.60 -94.67
CA LEU A 403 -43.75 35.57 -95.98
C LEU A 403 -42.23 35.42 -95.84
N ARG A 404 -41.59 36.11 -94.88
CA ARG A 404 -40.14 36.05 -94.66
C ARG A 404 -39.66 34.72 -94.05
N THR A 405 -40.39 34.14 -93.10
CA THR A 405 -40.03 32.84 -92.50
C THR A 405 -40.14 31.70 -93.47
N GLU A 406 -41.22 31.69 -94.24
CA GLU A 406 -41.42 30.69 -95.29
C GLU A 406 -40.26 30.76 -96.28
N MET A 407 -39.87 31.98 -96.69
CA MET A 407 -38.68 32.19 -97.52
C MET A 407 -37.37 31.66 -96.90
N ASN A 408 -37.19 31.75 -95.59
CA ASN A 408 -35.96 31.30 -94.91
C ASN A 408 -35.92 29.80 -94.59
N ALA A 409 -37.05 29.18 -94.25
CA ALA A 409 -37.13 27.73 -94.04
C ALA A 409 -36.87 27.00 -95.36
N LEU A 410 -37.43 27.54 -96.44
CA LEU A 410 -37.08 27.15 -97.80
C LEU A 410 -35.57 27.20 -97.98
N LYS A 411 -34.90 28.27 -97.53
CA LYS A 411 -33.44 28.41 -97.61
C LYS A 411 -32.64 27.38 -96.78
N LYS A 412 -33.04 27.06 -95.55
CA LYS A 412 -32.29 26.08 -94.73
C LYS A 412 -32.47 24.63 -95.17
N ARG A 413 -33.67 24.29 -95.64
CA ARG A 413 -33.92 22.97 -96.24
C ARG A 413 -33.00 22.75 -97.42
N ILE A 414 -32.80 23.79 -98.20
CA ILE A 414 -31.82 23.79 -99.28
C ILE A 414 -30.43 23.45 -98.69
N ASP A 415 -29.99 24.13 -97.64
CA ASP A 415 -28.63 23.96 -97.10
C ASP A 415 -28.36 22.59 -96.44
N GLN A 416 -29.26 22.04 -95.61
CA GLN A 416 -28.99 20.79 -94.85
C GLN A 416 -28.85 19.55 -95.72
N ILE A 417 -29.61 19.53 -96.81
CA ILE A 417 -29.56 18.46 -97.78
C ILE A 417 -28.17 18.41 -98.43
N GLU A 418 -27.38 19.48 -98.33
CA GLU A 418 -26.00 19.51 -98.81
C GLU A 418 -24.95 18.83 -97.86
N MET A 419 -25.36 18.40 -96.68
CA MET A 419 -24.56 17.98 -95.50
C MET A 419 -23.74 16.66 -95.40
N LEU A 420 -24.26 15.53 -95.90
CA LEU A 420 -24.10 14.21 -95.21
C LEU A 420 -23.10 13.18 -95.78
N ASP A 421 -22.42 12.43 -94.87
CA ASP A 421 -21.39 11.41 -95.17
C ASP A 421 -21.66 9.96 -94.67
N ALA A 422 -22.71 9.70 -93.87
CA ALA A 422 -23.15 8.32 -93.58
C ALA A 422 -24.25 7.92 -94.56
N PRO A 423 -24.38 6.64 -94.96
CA PRO A 423 -25.33 6.27 -95.99
C PRO A 423 -26.77 6.53 -95.59
N ASP A 424 -27.09 6.67 -94.30
CA ASP A 424 -28.47 6.83 -93.84
C ASP A 424 -28.88 8.30 -93.67
N CYS A 425 -29.97 8.67 -94.34
CA CYS A 425 -30.55 10.01 -94.35
C CYS A 425 -31.02 10.43 -92.94
N PRO A 426 -30.68 11.64 -92.44
CA PRO A 426 -31.00 12.07 -91.07
C PRO A 426 -32.43 12.59 -90.93
N LEU A 427 -33.19 12.66 -92.03
CA LEU A 427 -34.58 13.09 -92.03
C LEU A 427 -35.57 11.90 -92.05
N CYS A 428 -35.17 10.75 -92.60
CA CYS A 428 -36.05 9.58 -92.69
C CYS A 428 -35.37 8.23 -92.44
N GLY A 429 -34.07 8.21 -92.17
CA GLY A 429 -33.30 7.04 -91.73
C GLY A 429 -33.02 5.97 -92.80
N GLN A 430 -33.44 6.17 -94.05
CA GLN A 430 -33.18 5.23 -95.13
C GLN A 430 -31.80 5.47 -95.76
N PRO A 431 -31.12 4.42 -96.28
CA PRO A 431 -29.88 4.59 -97.00
C PRO A 431 -30.11 5.44 -98.26
N LEU A 432 -29.56 6.65 -98.27
CA LEU A 432 -29.69 7.66 -99.32
C LEU A 432 -28.60 7.49 -100.37
N SER A 433 -28.99 7.52 -101.65
CA SER A 433 -28.06 7.69 -102.78
C SER A 433 -27.94 9.16 -103.19
N GLU A 434 -26.81 9.52 -103.80
CA GLU A 434 -26.44 10.89 -104.17
C GLU A 434 -27.47 11.61 -105.09
N ASP A 435 -28.11 10.90 -106.02
CA ASP A 435 -28.94 11.50 -107.07
C ASP A 435 -30.21 12.20 -106.56
N HIS A 436 -30.83 11.66 -105.51
CA HIS A 436 -32.08 12.23 -104.98
C HIS A 436 -31.91 13.60 -104.32
N ARG A 437 -30.66 13.99 -104.05
CA ARG A 437 -30.30 15.18 -103.29
C ARG A 437 -30.43 16.48 -104.10
N GLN A 438 -30.06 16.49 -105.38
CA GLN A 438 -29.99 17.72 -106.17
C GLN A 438 -31.36 18.29 -106.58
N GLN A 439 -32.35 17.44 -106.82
CA GLN A 439 -33.60 17.85 -107.45
C GLN A 439 -34.49 18.69 -106.52
N LEU A 440 -34.44 18.42 -105.22
CA LEU A 440 -35.20 19.15 -104.21
C LEU A 440 -34.80 20.63 -104.10
N LEU A 441 -33.61 21.03 -104.57
CA LEU A 441 -33.08 22.38 -104.38
C LEU A 441 -33.69 23.45 -105.29
N VAL A 442 -34.25 23.08 -106.45
CA VAL A 442 -34.72 24.04 -107.45
C VAL A 442 -36.09 24.62 -107.11
N ASP A 443 -37.07 23.78 -106.77
CA ASP A 443 -38.46 24.22 -106.51
C ASP A 443 -38.54 25.18 -105.32
N LEU A 444 -37.71 24.92 -104.31
CA LEU A 444 -37.62 25.74 -103.11
C LEU A 444 -37.18 27.19 -103.42
N ARG A 445 -36.53 27.46 -104.56
CA ARG A 445 -36.08 28.81 -104.94
C ARG A 445 -37.19 29.68 -105.54
N ARG A 446 -38.16 29.12 -106.30
CA ARG A 446 -39.19 29.91 -106.99
C ARG A 446 -40.23 30.51 -106.04
N GLU A 447 -40.72 29.70 -105.10
CA GLU A 447 -41.65 30.17 -104.06
C GLU A 447 -41.12 31.34 -103.23
N GLY A 448 -39.81 31.58 -103.27
CA GLY A 448 -39.20 32.74 -102.63
C GLY A 448 -39.56 34.08 -103.27
N SER A 449 -39.83 34.17 -104.57
CA SER A 449 -39.93 35.47 -105.27
C SER A 449 -41.29 36.15 -105.12
N GLU A 450 -42.39 35.43 -105.29
CA GLU A 450 -43.75 36.02 -105.24
C GLU A 450 -44.09 36.57 -103.85
N ARG A 451 -43.66 35.83 -102.83
CA ARG A 451 -43.72 36.28 -101.44
C ARG A 451 -42.98 37.62 -101.24
N GLY A 452 -41.99 37.92 -102.08
CA GLY A 452 -41.23 39.16 -102.06
C GLY A 452 -41.92 40.40 -102.61
N ASP A 453 -42.96 40.29 -103.45
CA ASP A 453 -43.62 41.44 -104.09
C ASP A 453 -44.76 42.00 -103.23
N ARG A 454 -45.62 41.11 -102.71
CA ARG A 454 -46.66 41.45 -101.72
C ARG A 454 -46.07 42.17 -100.51
N TYR A 455 -44.87 41.72 -100.14
CA TYR A 455 -44.08 42.34 -99.11
C TYR A 455 -43.86 43.85 -99.31
N ARG A 456 -43.63 44.30 -100.56
CA ARG A 456 -43.28 45.69 -100.87
C ARG A 456 -44.49 46.64 -100.88
N ALA A 457 -45.67 46.19 -101.32
CA ALA A 457 -46.88 47.03 -101.31
C ALA A 457 -47.37 47.29 -99.88
N ASN A 458 -47.40 46.24 -99.06
CA ASN A 458 -47.69 46.36 -97.63
C ASN A 458 -46.71 47.34 -96.96
N ALA A 459 -45.44 47.34 -97.38
CA ALA A 459 -44.44 48.27 -96.86
C ALA A 459 -44.80 49.76 -97.10
N GLN A 460 -45.40 50.13 -98.23
CA GLN A 460 -45.71 51.53 -98.55
C GLN A 460 -46.92 52.08 -97.76
N ARG A 461 -48.02 51.31 -97.61
CA ARG A 461 -49.17 51.75 -96.80
C ARG A 461 -48.81 51.83 -95.32
N ILE A 462 -47.97 50.90 -94.86
CA ILE A 462 -47.37 50.94 -93.52
C ILE A 462 -46.62 52.27 -93.30
N GLU A 463 -45.95 52.82 -94.32
CA GLU A 463 -45.24 54.10 -94.23
C GLU A 463 -46.20 55.31 -94.08
N GLN A 464 -47.26 55.37 -94.90
CA GLN A 464 -48.25 56.47 -94.83
C GLN A 464 -49.00 56.50 -93.49
N ILE A 465 -49.51 55.34 -93.05
CA ILE A 465 -50.12 55.20 -91.72
C ILE A 465 -49.12 55.63 -90.63
N GLY A 466 -47.83 55.35 -90.86
CA GLY A 466 -46.74 55.83 -90.00
C GLY A 466 -46.77 57.35 -89.79
N SER A 467 -47.04 58.14 -90.82
CA SER A 467 -47.08 59.61 -90.73
C SER A 467 -48.33 60.16 -90.03
N GLU A 468 -49.52 59.61 -90.30
CA GLU A 468 -50.77 60.04 -89.65
C GLU A 468 -50.79 59.64 -88.17
N LEU A 469 -50.32 58.43 -87.87
CA LEU A 469 -50.11 57.99 -86.50
C LEU A 469 -49.14 58.92 -85.78
N ALA A 470 -48.09 59.43 -86.44
CA ALA A 470 -47.15 60.35 -85.80
C ALA A 470 -47.83 61.66 -85.39
N ALA A 471 -48.55 62.32 -86.32
CA ALA A 471 -49.20 63.61 -86.03
C ALA A 471 -50.32 63.51 -84.98
N LYS A 472 -51.18 62.47 -85.06
CA LYS A 472 -52.24 62.28 -84.07
C LYS A 472 -51.69 61.80 -82.72
N LYS A 473 -50.61 61.02 -82.70
CA LYS A 473 -49.92 60.68 -81.45
C LYS A 473 -49.37 61.93 -80.80
N GLU A 474 -48.81 62.87 -81.56
CA GLU A 474 -48.29 64.13 -81.02
C GLU A 474 -49.40 64.97 -80.35
N ALA A 475 -50.51 65.24 -81.06
CA ALA A 475 -51.65 65.97 -80.48
C ALA A 475 -52.29 65.24 -79.29
N ALA A 476 -52.44 63.92 -79.36
CA ALA A 476 -52.92 63.12 -78.25
C ALA A 476 -51.94 63.18 -77.07
N THR A 477 -50.61 63.18 -77.30
CA THR A 477 -49.63 63.31 -76.22
C THR A 477 -49.70 64.66 -75.54
N GLU A 478 -49.93 65.76 -76.27
CA GLU A 478 -50.10 67.10 -75.69
C GLU A 478 -51.36 67.20 -74.82
N LEU A 479 -52.50 66.69 -75.29
CA LEU A 479 -53.73 66.62 -74.52
C LEU A 479 -53.58 65.69 -73.30
N ALA A 480 -52.94 64.53 -73.48
CA ALA A 480 -52.63 63.62 -72.37
C ALA A 480 -51.77 64.30 -71.30
N THR A 481 -50.82 65.16 -71.67
CA THR A 481 -50.00 65.89 -70.70
C THR A 481 -50.79 66.87 -69.86
N GLU A 482 -51.75 67.61 -70.43
CA GLU A 482 -52.60 68.51 -69.63
C GLU A 482 -53.60 67.71 -68.77
N LEU A 483 -54.16 66.62 -69.31
CA LEU A 483 -55.11 65.77 -68.61
C LEU A 483 -54.52 64.98 -67.44
N LYS A 484 -53.20 64.80 -67.38
CA LYS A 484 -52.54 64.28 -66.17
C LYS A 484 -52.88 65.10 -64.93
N ARG A 485 -53.18 66.39 -65.09
CA ARG A 485 -53.54 67.27 -63.96
C ARG A 485 -55.00 67.13 -63.53
N LEU A 486 -55.88 66.60 -64.38
CA LEU A 486 -57.32 66.53 -64.10
C LEU A 486 -57.62 65.75 -62.83
N GLU A 487 -57.09 64.53 -62.72
CA GLU A 487 -57.32 63.68 -61.54
C GLU A 487 -56.76 64.33 -60.28
N THR A 488 -55.57 64.95 -60.36
CA THR A 488 -54.98 65.69 -59.25
C THR A 488 -55.83 66.89 -58.83
N ARG A 489 -56.40 67.62 -59.78
CA ARG A 489 -57.29 68.76 -59.51
C ARG A 489 -58.64 68.31 -58.94
N LYS A 490 -59.21 67.19 -59.43
CA LYS A 490 -60.42 66.56 -58.86
C LYS A 490 -60.20 66.13 -57.41
N GLN A 491 -59.09 65.44 -57.14
CA GLN A 491 -58.72 65.06 -55.79
C GLN A 491 -58.49 66.28 -54.89
N ARG A 492 -57.86 67.34 -55.42
CA ARG A 492 -57.69 68.60 -54.69
C ARG A 492 -59.02 69.28 -54.38
N ALA A 493 -59.95 69.34 -55.34
CA ALA A 493 -61.30 69.87 -55.13
C ALA A 493 -62.06 69.06 -54.08
N ALA A 494 -62.06 67.72 -54.17
CA ALA A 494 -62.71 66.86 -53.19
C ALA A 494 -62.11 67.01 -51.78
N ALA A 495 -60.79 67.14 -51.67
CA ALA A 495 -60.09 67.37 -50.41
C ALA A 495 -60.43 68.75 -49.82
N LEU A 496 -60.46 69.79 -50.65
CA LEU A 496 -60.84 71.14 -50.24
C LEU A 496 -62.32 71.21 -49.84
N GLN A 497 -63.22 70.54 -50.56
CA GLN A 497 -64.66 70.44 -50.25
C GLN A 497 -64.86 69.78 -48.89
N THR A 498 -64.20 68.65 -48.65
CA THR A 498 -64.21 67.97 -47.35
C THR A 498 -63.74 68.91 -46.22
N GLY A 499 -62.71 69.72 -46.48
CA GLY A 499 -62.21 70.71 -45.52
C GLY A 499 -63.21 71.84 -45.23
N VAL A 500 -63.93 72.31 -46.25
CA VAL A 500 -64.98 73.34 -46.08
C VAL A 500 -66.19 72.78 -45.32
N ASP A 501 -66.62 71.56 -45.63
CA ASP A 501 -67.72 70.90 -44.93
C ASP A 501 -67.37 70.64 -43.45
N ALA A 502 -66.14 70.18 -43.18
CA ALA A 502 -65.63 70.03 -41.82
C ALA A 502 -65.56 71.37 -41.06
N ALA A 503 -65.23 72.47 -41.72
CA ALA A 503 -65.24 73.80 -41.11
C ALA A 503 -66.66 74.29 -40.77
N ASN A 504 -67.66 73.94 -41.57
CA ASN A 504 -69.06 74.28 -41.28
C ASN A 504 -69.58 73.50 -40.06
N ASP A 505 -69.33 72.19 -39.99
CA ASP A 505 -69.65 71.38 -38.80
C ASP A 505 -68.90 71.90 -37.56
N ALA A 506 -67.62 72.25 -37.72
CA ALA A 506 -66.82 72.81 -36.65
C ALA A 506 -67.38 74.13 -36.11
N ARG A 507 -67.95 75.01 -36.94
CA ARG A 507 -68.61 76.25 -36.48
C ARG A 507 -69.83 75.99 -35.61
N GLN A 508 -70.64 74.99 -35.97
CA GLN A 508 -71.81 74.64 -35.18
C GLN A 508 -71.39 74.11 -33.80
N ARG A 509 -70.45 73.16 -33.77
CA ARG A 509 -69.93 72.58 -32.53
C ARG A 509 -69.17 73.60 -31.67
N LEU A 510 -68.46 74.55 -32.29
CA LEU A 510 -67.74 75.61 -31.58
C LEU A 510 -68.68 76.38 -30.65
N SER A 511 -69.89 76.72 -31.10
CA SER A 511 -70.88 77.44 -30.29
C SER A 511 -71.34 76.65 -29.05
N GLU A 512 -71.45 75.32 -29.16
CA GLU A 512 -71.82 74.44 -28.05
C GLU A 512 -70.69 74.37 -27.00
N TYR A 513 -69.44 74.20 -27.46
CA TYR A 513 -68.29 74.15 -26.56
C TYR A 513 -67.96 75.50 -25.92
N GLU A 514 -68.21 76.62 -26.61
CA GLU A 514 -68.07 77.96 -26.02
C GLU A 514 -69.08 78.21 -24.90
N ALA A 515 -70.34 77.78 -25.09
CA ALA A 515 -71.36 77.85 -24.05
C ALA A 515 -70.98 76.98 -22.84
N ARG A 516 -70.51 75.75 -23.08
CA ARG A 516 -70.06 74.84 -22.01
C ARG A 516 -68.83 75.38 -21.29
N ARG A 517 -67.88 76.01 -22.00
CA ARG A 517 -66.71 76.68 -21.40
C ARG A 517 -67.15 77.77 -20.43
N ALA A 518 -68.08 78.64 -20.83
CA ALA A 518 -68.59 79.73 -20.00
C ALA A 518 -69.31 79.20 -18.74
N GLU A 519 -70.07 78.10 -18.86
CA GLU A 519 -70.70 77.44 -17.72
C GLU A 519 -69.67 76.90 -16.71
N LEU A 520 -68.66 76.18 -17.20
CA LEU A 520 -67.59 75.61 -16.36
C LEU A 520 -66.72 76.71 -15.71
N GLU A 521 -66.45 77.81 -16.42
CA GLU A 521 -65.75 78.98 -15.88
C GLU A 521 -66.53 79.61 -14.72
N ARG A 522 -67.86 79.70 -14.84
CA ARG A 522 -68.73 80.20 -13.78
C ARG A 522 -68.72 79.27 -12.55
N ILE A 523 -68.85 77.96 -12.76
CA ILE A 523 -68.81 76.96 -11.66
C ILE A 523 -67.47 77.06 -10.90
N LEU A 524 -66.34 77.24 -11.61
CA LEU A 524 -65.04 77.42 -10.97
C LEU A 524 -64.89 78.76 -10.26
N ALA A 525 -65.43 79.85 -10.81
CA ALA A 525 -65.33 81.19 -10.25
C ALA A 525 -66.17 81.38 -8.99
N ASP A 526 -67.40 80.84 -9.00
CA ASP A 526 -68.32 80.89 -7.86
C ASP A 526 -68.00 79.80 -6.82
N GLU A 527 -66.98 78.97 -7.10
CA GLU A 527 -66.63 77.76 -6.37
C GLU A 527 -67.85 76.85 -6.09
N ASP A 528 -68.75 76.78 -7.06
CA ASP A 528 -70.05 76.15 -6.99
C ASP A 528 -69.95 74.62 -7.20
N PHE A 529 -69.11 73.95 -6.40
CA PHE A 529 -68.88 72.52 -6.45
C PHE A 529 -68.50 71.95 -5.07
N ALA A 530 -68.58 70.62 -4.92
CA ALA A 530 -68.15 69.89 -3.72
C ALA A 530 -68.66 70.45 -2.38
N HIS A 531 -69.94 70.88 -2.32
CA HIS A 531 -70.51 71.56 -1.16
C HIS A 531 -70.48 70.70 0.11
N ASP A 532 -70.90 69.45 0.02
CA ASP A 532 -70.92 68.51 1.15
C ASP A 532 -69.51 68.30 1.74
N LEU A 533 -68.50 68.19 0.87
CA LEU A 533 -67.10 68.02 1.28
C LEU A 533 -66.53 69.28 1.96
N ARG A 534 -66.96 70.47 1.52
CA ARG A 534 -66.56 71.75 2.12
C ARG A 534 -67.23 71.99 3.47
N GLU A 535 -68.47 71.55 3.64
CA GLU A 535 -69.15 71.57 4.94
C GLU A 535 -68.47 70.62 5.94
N GLU A 536 -68.07 69.42 5.50
CA GLU A 536 -67.26 68.49 6.31
C GLU A 536 -65.88 69.07 6.68
N LEU A 537 -65.19 69.74 5.76
CA LEU A 537 -63.93 70.44 6.05
C LEU A 537 -64.12 71.53 7.12
N ALA A 538 -65.18 72.33 7.02
CA ALA A 538 -65.49 73.36 8.01
C ALA A 538 -65.92 72.77 9.38
N ALA A 539 -66.45 71.55 9.42
CA ALA A 539 -66.67 70.83 10.66
C ALA A 539 -65.36 70.33 11.28
N LEU A 540 -64.46 69.77 10.47
CA LEU A 540 -63.14 69.32 10.91
C LEU A 540 -62.24 70.46 11.39
N ASP A 541 -62.29 71.63 10.75
CA ASP A 541 -61.52 72.80 11.20
C ASP A 541 -61.96 73.24 12.60
N ARG A 542 -63.26 73.19 12.90
CA ARG A 542 -63.79 73.45 14.25
C ARG A 542 -63.35 72.39 15.26
N GLU A 543 -63.28 71.12 14.86
CA GLU A 543 -62.76 70.04 15.71
C GLU A 543 -61.24 70.16 15.96
N GLN A 544 -60.46 70.59 14.97
CA GLN A 544 -59.02 70.85 15.10
C GLN A 544 -58.74 72.02 16.04
N GLU A 545 -59.49 73.14 15.92
CA GLU A 545 -59.37 74.28 16.82
C GLU A 545 -59.73 73.92 18.26
N ALA A 546 -60.75 73.07 18.46
CA ALA A 546 -61.18 72.61 19.78
C ALA A 546 -60.16 71.68 20.46
N LEU A 547 -59.28 71.01 19.70
CA LEU A 547 -58.32 70.04 20.21
C LEU A 547 -57.21 70.69 21.07
N GLY A 548 -56.89 71.97 20.83
CA GLY A 548 -56.00 72.78 21.65
C GLY A 548 -54.60 72.19 21.84
N TYR A 549 -54.07 71.49 20.83
CA TYR A 549 -52.71 70.93 20.85
C TYR A 549 -51.67 72.03 20.62
N ASP A 550 -50.70 72.15 21.53
CA ASP A 550 -49.56 73.07 21.44
C ASP A 550 -48.28 72.27 21.23
N GLY A 551 -47.73 72.35 20.01
CA GLY A 551 -46.50 71.66 19.65
C GLY A 551 -45.27 72.12 20.44
N ALA A 552 -45.21 73.39 20.85
CA ALA A 552 -44.10 73.90 21.66
C ALA A 552 -44.17 73.35 23.09
N GLN A 553 -45.37 73.13 23.63
CA GLN A 553 -45.55 72.43 24.91
C GLN A 553 -45.17 70.95 24.81
N HIS A 554 -45.52 70.28 23.71
CA HIS A 554 -45.15 68.88 23.52
C HIS A 554 -43.64 68.69 23.36
N ASP A 555 -42.98 69.56 22.58
CA ASP A 555 -41.51 69.53 22.44
C ASP A 555 -40.81 69.85 23.76
N ALA A 556 -41.33 70.80 24.55
CA ALA A 556 -40.80 71.09 25.89
C ALA A 556 -40.93 69.88 26.84
N VAL A 557 -42.06 69.16 26.78
CA VAL A 557 -42.27 67.93 27.57
C VAL A 557 -41.34 66.80 27.09
N ARG A 558 -41.10 66.67 25.77
CA ARG A 558 -40.14 65.69 25.22
C ARG A 558 -38.68 66.02 25.59
N GLN A 559 -38.28 67.29 25.54
CA GLN A 559 -36.98 67.73 26.05
C GLN A 559 -36.83 67.46 27.55
N GLN A 560 -37.92 67.65 28.31
CA GLN A 560 -37.95 67.30 29.73
C GLN A 560 -37.86 65.79 29.94
N LEU A 561 -38.49 64.96 29.11
CA LEU A 561 -38.33 63.51 29.15
C LEU A 561 -36.89 63.08 28.84
N GLU A 562 -36.25 63.69 27.84
CA GLU A 562 -34.86 63.40 27.47
C GLU A 562 -33.88 63.81 28.59
N LEU A 563 -34.05 65.01 29.15
CA LEU A 563 -33.24 65.53 30.25
C LEU A 563 -33.34 64.63 31.49
N TYR A 564 -34.56 64.14 31.80
CA TYR A 564 -34.80 63.31 32.98
C TYR A 564 -34.73 61.80 32.69
N GLN A 565 -34.46 61.37 31.46
CA GLN A 565 -34.40 59.94 31.08
C GLN A 565 -33.35 59.19 31.88
N VAL A 566 -32.25 59.86 32.23
CA VAL A 566 -31.17 59.32 33.08
C VAL A 566 -31.71 58.86 34.45
N TYR A 567 -32.77 59.49 34.96
CA TYR A 567 -33.39 59.15 36.23
C TYR A 567 -34.19 57.85 36.19
N GLU A 568 -34.57 57.33 35.02
CA GLU A 568 -35.15 55.98 34.92
C GLU A 568 -34.10 54.91 35.21
N GLN A 569 -32.91 55.04 34.60
CA GLN A 569 -31.81 54.12 34.86
C GLN A 569 -31.32 54.26 36.30
N ARG A 570 -31.21 55.49 36.81
CA ARG A 570 -30.84 55.74 38.22
C ARG A 570 -31.89 55.24 39.20
N GLN A 571 -33.19 55.35 38.93
CA GLN A 571 -34.25 54.78 39.78
C GLN A 571 -34.22 53.25 39.80
N ARG A 572 -34.00 52.60 38.64
CA ARG A 572 -33.81 51.14 38.59
C ARG A 572 -32.57 50.71 39.36
N GLN A 573 -31.47 51.46 39.24
CA GLN A 573 -30.25 51.20 40.01
C GLN A 573 -30.48 51.45 41.51
N LEU A 574 -31.27 52.45 41.90
CA LEU A 574 -31.68 52.73 43.27
C LEU A 574 -32.55 51.60 43.85
N GLU A 575 -33.51 51.06 43.09
CA GLU A 575 -34.32 49.91 43.51
C GLU A 575 -33.48 48.65 43.69
N ILE A 576 -32.51 48.42 42.80
CA ILE A 576 -31.54 47.33 42.91
C ILE A 576 -30.65 47.51 44.14
N ALA A 577 -30.11 48.72 44.36
CA ALA A 577 -29.31 49.08 45.53
C ALA A 577 -30.11 48.92 46.84
N ALA A 578 -31.37 49.36 46.86
CA ALA A 578 -32.26 49.27 48.00
C ALA A 578 -32.68 47.83 48.33
N ARG A 579 -32.92 46.98 47.31
CA ARG A 579 -33.14 45.53 47.50
C ARG A 579 -31.89 44.83 48.01
N GLY A 580 -30.71 45.20 47.50
CA GLY A 580 -29.42 44.71 47.99
C GLY A 580 -29.19 45.01 49.48
N ARG A 581 -29.58 46.21 49.94
CA ARG A 581 -29.48 46.60 51.36
C ARG A 581 -30.46 45.84 52.27
N ARG A 582 -31.72 45.64 51.84
CA ARG A 582 -32.73 44.85 52.61
C ARG A 582 -32.39 43.36 52.73
N GLY A 583 -31.61 42.80 51.81
CA GLY A 583 -31.09 41.43 51.92
C GLY A 583 -29.94 41.27 52.91
N GLY A 584 -29.31 42.37 53.34
CA GLY A 584 -28.18 42.37 54.29
C GLY A 584 -28.56 42.61 55.75
N GLU A 585 -29.75 43.12 56.04
CA GLU A 585 -30.30 43.27 57.40
C GLU A 585 -31.23 42.09 57.73
N ALA A 586 -30.66 40.89 57.84
CA ALA A 586 -31.28 39.77 58.54
C ALA A 586 -30.52 39.55 59.87
N PRO A 587 -31.21 39.29 60.99
CA PRO A 587 -30.61 39.28 62.32
C PRO A 587 -29.63 38.11 62.47
N GLY A 588 -28.59 38.32 63.27
CA GLY A 588 -27.55 37.35 63.57
C GLY A 588 -28.08 35.94 63.83
N GLY A 589 -27.84 35.06 62.87
CA GLY A 589 -27.94 33.62 63.03
C GLY A 589 -26.54 33.04 62.88
N GLY A 590 -25.87 32.77 64.00
CA GLY A 590 -24.64 32.01 64.02
C GLY A 590 -24.90 30.62 63.44
N ALA A 591 -24.49 30.40 62.19
CA ALA A 591 -24.40 29.06 61.61
C ALA A 591 -22.95 28.63 61.67
N GLY A 592 -22.69 27.67 62.57
CA GLY A 592 -21.38 27.08 62.80
C GLY A 592 -20.78 26.54 61.51
N TRP A 593 -19.53 26.92 61.27
CA TRP A 593 -18.64 26.25 60.35
C TRP A 593 -18.36 24.83 60.85
N ALA A 594 -19.20 23.89 60.47
CA ALA A 594 -18.91 22.47 60.61
C ALA A 594 -17.99 22.05 59.45
N GLY A 595 -16.72 21.80 59.78
CA GLY A 595 -15.73 21.25 58.87
C GLY A 595 -16.15 19.89 58.33
N GLY A 596 -16.53 19.86 57.05
CA GLY A 596 -16.63 18.64 56.26
C GLY A 596 -15.26 18.24 55.76
N ALA A 597 -14.50 17.54 56.60
CA ALA A 597 -13.23 16.92 56.23
C ALA A 597 -13.44 15.88 55.11
N TYR A 598 -12.75 16.08 53.98
CA TYR A 598 -12.50 15.05 52.98
C TYR A 598 -11.77 13.86 53.64
N LYS A 599 -12.51 12.84 54.06
CA LYS A 599 -11.98 11.49 54.31
C LYS A 599 -12.11 10.69 53.01
N ASN A 600 -11.04 10.64 52.22
CA ASN A 600 -10.76 9.51 51.33
C ASN A 600 -9.30 9.57 50.87
N LEU A 601 -8.40 9.10 51.74
CA LEU A 601 -7.06 8.62 51.40
C LEU A 601 -6.84 7.35 52.23
N ARG A 602 -7.27 6.21 51.68
CA ARG A 602 -6.65 4.91 51.98
C ARG A 602 -5.49 4.78 51.00
N ALA A 603 -4.26 4.83 51.51
CA ALA A 603 -3.07 4.42 50.79
C ALA A 603 -2.84 2.91 51.00
N PRO A 604 -2.27 2.17 50.04
CA PRO A 604 -1.27 1.15 50.36
C PRO A 604 0.04 1.80 50.82
#